data_AF-A0A2S5KLI1-F1
#
_entry.id   AF-A0A2S5KLI1-F1
#
_cell.length_a   1.000
_cell.length_b   1.000
_cell.length_c   1.000
_cell.angle_alpha   90.00
_cell.angle_beta   90.00
_cell.angle_gamma   90.00
#
_symmetry.space_group_name_H-M   'P 1'
#
loop_
_entity.id
_entity.type
_entity.pdbx_description
1 polymer ?
#
loop_
_entity_poly.entity_id
_entity_poly.type
_entity_poly.pdbx_seq_one_letter_code
_entity_poly.pdbx_strand_id
1 'polypeptide(L)'
;MTANSTELSPKKGAPENGAPETTAQHEQQTAHWSGVFAMSLCVFALIASEFMPVSLLTPIGSDLQVSEGMVGQSITVSGAFAVLTSLTITSLAGAMNRKTLLLALTTLMGVSGAIVAMAPDYLTFMVGRAFIGVVIGGFWSMSAAMAMRLVPISEVPKALSIFNGGNALATVIAPPLGSYLGAIVGWRGAFFV
;
A
#
# COMPACT_ATOMS: atom_id res chain seq x y z
N MET A 1 -85.10 2.67 -12.30
CA MET A 1 -85.52 3.51 -11.16
C MET A 1 -85.44 2.63 -9.90
N THR A 2 -85.13 3.20 -8.71
CA THR A 2 -85.09 2.56 -7.37
C THR A 2 -84.13 1.34 -7.21
N ALA A 3 -82.97 1.49 -6.55
CA ALA A 3 -82.73 1.29 -5.09
C ALA A 3 -82.67 -0.20 -4.71
N ASN A 4 -81.54 -0.84 -4.36
CA ASN A 4 -80.48 -0.60 -3.34
C ASN A 4 -80.94 -0.81 -1.89
N SER A 5 -80.04 -1.40 -1.08
CA SER A 5 -80.25 -2.04 0.25
C SER A 5 -80.94 -3.42 0.14
N THR A 6 -80.45 -4.50 0.76
CA THR A 6 -80.08 -4.61 2.18
C THR A 6 -79.07 -5.75 2.44
N GLU A 7 -78.07 -5.50 3.31
CA GLU A 7 -77.29 -6.47 4.12
C GLU A 7 -76.45 -7.58 3.44
N LEU A 8 -75.10 -7.44 3.49
CA LEU A 8 -74.21 -8.20 4.40
C LEU A 8 -72.72 -8.04 4.07
N SER A 9 -71.94 -7.64 5.07
CA SER A 9 -70.47 -7.67 5.13
C SER A 9 -70.07 -7.81 6.61
N PRO A 10 -68.88 -8.35 7.01
CA PRO A 10 -67.75 -8.78 6.19
C PRO A 10 -67.23 -10.22 6.49
N LYS A 11 -66.53 -10.83 5.52
CA LYS A 11 -65.49 -11.85 5.81
C LYS A 11 -64.14 -11.49 5.19
N LYS A 12 -63.40 -10.68 5.95
CA LYS A 12 -61.99 -10.89 6.33
C LYS A 12 -61.06 -11.55 5.28
N GLY A 13 -60.28 -10.71 4.60
CA GLY A 13 -58.87 -11.02 4.28
C GLY A 13 -58.57 -11.77 2.99
N ALA A 14 -58.48 -11.03 1.88
CA ALA A 14 -57.36 -11.13 0.94
C ALA A 14 -56.42 -9.92 1.23
N PRO A 15 -55.15 -9.86 0.78
CA PRO A 15 -54.49 -10.68 -0.25
C PRO A 15 -53.19 -11.37 0.31
N GLU A 16 -52.17 -11.84 -0.43
CA GLU A 16 -51.87 -11.83 -1.88
C GLU A 16 -50.95 -13.02 -2.30
N ASN A 17 -50.78 -13.18 -3.62
CA ASN A 17 -49.64 -13.73 -4.37
C ASN A 17 -48.42 -14.27 -3.58
N GLY A 18 -48.28 -15.60 -3.58
CA GLY A 18 -47.03 -16.27 -3.22
C GLY A 18 -45.98 -16.12 -4.32
N ALA A 19 -45.23 -15.02 -4.32
CA ALA A 19 -43.94 -14.94 -4.99
C ALA A 19 -42.87 -15.62 -4.11
N PRO A 20 -41.91 -16.37 -4.66
CA PRO A 20 -40.78 -16.85 -3.88
C PRO A 20 -39.95 -15.65 -3.43
N GLU A 21 -39.81 -15.47 -2.12
CA GLU A 21 -38.89 -14.52 -1.51
C GLU A 21 -37.47 -14.88 -1.94
N THR A 22 -37.04 -14.28 -3.04
CA THR A 22 -35.63 -14.28 -3.43
C THR A 22 -34.92 -13.48 -2.36
N THR A 23 -34.29 -14.18 -1.42
CA THR A 23 -33.42 -13.61 -0.41
C THR A 23 -32.31 -12.85 -1.14
N ALA A 24 -32.57 -11.57 -1.39
CA ALA A 24 -31.63 -10.68 -2.03
C ALA A 24 -30.49 -10.49 -1.05
N GLN A 25 -29.49 -11.37 -1.18
CA GLN A 25 -28.16 -11.16 -0.65
C GLN A 25 -27.64 -9.88 -1.28
N HIS A 26 -27.95 -8.77 -0.61
CA HIS A 26 -27.06 -7.63 -0.58
C HIS A 26 -25.77 -8.17 0.02
N GLU A 27 -24.88 -8.68 -0.86
CA GLU A 27 -23.46 -8.62 -0.62
C GLU A 27 -23.13 -7.14 -0.42
N GLN A 28 -23.31 -6.68 0.82
CA GLN A 28 -22.78 -5.41 1.26
C GLN A 28 -21.28 -5.52 1.02
N GLN A 29 -20.83 -4.88 -0.06
CA GLN A 29 -19.44 -4.77 -0.45
C GLN A 29 -18.73 -3.86 0.56
N THR A 30 -18.62 -4.38 1.79
CA THR A 30 -18.13 -3.71 2.97
C THR A 30 -16.73 -3.24 2.67
N ALA A 31 -16.54 -1.92 2.66
CA ALA A 31 -15.24 -1.32 2.42
C ALA A 31 -14.21 -1.94 3.37
N HIS A 32 -13.19 -2.60 2.80
CA HIS A 32 -12.14 -3.27 3.53
C HIS A 32 -11.14 -2.23 4.05
N TRP A 33 -11.61 -1.36 4.95
CA TRP A 33 -10.86 -0.27 5.57
C TRP A 33 -9.56 -0.76 6.21
N SER A 34 -9.56 -1.94 6.83
CA SER A 34 -8.35 -2.59 7.36
C SER A 34 -7.27 -2.79 6.28
N GLY A 35 -7.67 -3.09 5.04
CA GLY A 35 -6.78 -3.16 3.89
C GLY A 35 -6.25 -1.79 3.46
N VAL A 36 -7.06 -0.74 3.54
CA VAL A 36 -6.63 0.65 3.26
C VAL A 36 -5.62 1.11 4.31
N PHE A 37 -5.84 0.80 5.59
CA PHE A 37 -4.88 1.07 6.66
C PHE A 37 -3.59 0.26 6.50
N ALA A 38 -3.67 -1.05 6.18
CA ALA A 38 -2.49 -1.86 5.91
C ALA A 38 -1.69 -1.34 4.70
N MET A 39 -2.36 -0.88 3.65
CA MET A 39 -1.73 -0.24 2.49
C MET A 39 -1.09 1.10 2.84
N SER A 40 -1.75 1.94 3.65
CA SER A 40 -1.18 3.21 4.11
C SER A 40 0.04 2.99 5.03
N LEU A 41 -0.01 1.98 5.91
CA LEU A 41 1.14 1.55 6.70
C LEU A 41 2.28 1.02 5.83
N CYS A 42 1.96 0.29 4.74
CA CYS A 42 2.95 -0.16 3.77
C CYS A 42 3.59 1.01 3.01
N VAL A 43 2.83 2.03 2.60
CA VAL A 43 3.38 3.29 2.05
C VAL A 43 4.29 3.95 3.08
N PHE A 44 3.84 4.06 4.33
CA PHE A 44 4.61 4.69 5.39
C PHE A 44 5.95 4.00 5.61
N ALA A 45 5.97 2.67 5.72
CA ALA A 45 7.18 1.88 5.89
C ALA A 45 8.12 1.94 4.66
N LEU A 46 7.55 1.92 3.46
CA LEU A 46 8.28 2.02 2.19
C LEU A 46 8.98 3.38 2.05
N ILE A 47 8.28 4.48 2.34
CA ILE A 47 8.85 5.83 2.31
C ILE A 47 9.84 6.01 3.47
N ALA A 48 9.55 5.47 4.66
CA ALA A 48 10.49 5.52 5.78
C ALA A 48 11.81 4.79 5.46
N SER A 49 11.74 3.60 4.85
CA SER A 49 12.91 2.86 4.36
C SER A 49 13.64 3.58 3.22
N GLU A 50 12.91 4.32 2.37
CA GLU A 50 13.52 5.14 1.32
C GLU A 50 14.33 6.30 1.89
N PHE A 51 13.79 7.03 2.89
CA PHE A 51 14.39 8.21 3.51
C PHE A 51 15.41 7.90 4.63
N MET A 52 15.34 6.73 5.26
CA MET A 52 16.29 6.30 6.30
C MET A 52 17.77 6.46 5.89
N PRO A 53 18.26 5.96 4.74
CA PRO A 53 19.66 6.18 4.34
C PRO A 53 20.00 7.64 4.03
N VAL A 54 19.01 8.46 3.68
CA VAL A 54 19.20 9.92 3.50
C VAL A 54 19.50 10.58 4.84
N SER A 55 18.81 10.16 5.92
CA SER A 55 19.12 10.61 7.28
C SER A 55 20.45 10.05 7.84
N LEU A 56 21.05 9.07 7.16
CA LEU A 56 22.22 8.31 7.61
C LEU A 56 23.40 8.40 6.63
N LEU A 57 23.42 9.41 5.74
CA LEU A 57 24.48 9.65 4.76
C LEU A 57 25.89 9.62 5.38
N THR A 58 26.09 10.39 6.45
CA THR A 58 27.38 10.50 7.15
C THR A 58 27.81 9.18 7.82
N PRO A 59 27.01 8.52 8.67
CA PRO A 59 27.41 7.24 9.26
C PRO A 59 27.60 6.13 8.22
N ILE A 60 26.74 6.02 7.20
CA ILE A 60 26.90 5.02 6.11
C ILE A 60 28.19 5.28 5.32
N GLY A 61 28.49 6.54 5.00
CA GLY A 61 29.73 6.92 4.32
C GLY A 61 30.98 6.57 5.14
N SER A 62 30.94 6.80 6.46
CA SER A 62 32.06 6.48 7.35
C SER A 62 32.32 4.97 7.49
N ASP A 63 31.26 4.15 7.57
CA ASP A 63 31.34 2.71 7.81
C ASP A 63 31.71 1.95 6.52
N LEU A 64 31.17 2.36 5.37
CA LEU A 64 31.49 1.79 4.06
C LEU A 64 32.72 2.42 3.38
N GLN A 65 33.39 3.39 4.02
CA GLN A 65 34.54 4.14 3.46
C GLN A 65 34.22 4.82 2.10
N VAL A 66 32.98 5.26 1.89
CA VAL A 66 32.51 5.93 0.66
C VAL A 66 32.12 7.38 0.92
N SER A 67 32.20 8.23 -0.11
CA SER A 67 31.72 9.60 0.01
C SER A 67 30.19 9.66 0.13
N GLU A 68 29.68 10.68 0.83
CA GLU A 68 28.23 10.93 0.96
C GLU A 68 27.55 11.05 -0.43
N GLY A 69 28.28 11.54 -1.43
CA GLY A 69 27.82 11.58 -2.82
C GLY A 69 27.55 10.20 -3.44
N MET A 70 28.36 9.18 -3.10
CA MET A 70 28.09 7.80 -3.53
C MET A 70 26.83 7.25 -2.84
N VAL A 71 26.67 7.48 -1.53
CA VAL A 71 25.44 7.10 -0.83
C VAL A 71 24.22 7.81 -1.45
N GLY A 72 24.37 9.06 -1.88
CA GLY A 72 23.37 9.79 -2.67
C GLY A 72 23.03 9.17 -4.02
N GLN A 73 24.01 8.62 -4.76
CA GLN A 73 23.74 7.90 -6.04
C GLN A 73 22.81 6.70 -5.85
N SER A 74 22.80 6.07 -4.67
CA SER A 74 21.88 4.96 -4.39
C SER A 74 20.41 5.37 -4.50
N ILE A 75 20.07 6.64 -4.24
CA ILE A 75 18.73 7.20 -4.42
C ILE A 75 18.41 7.28 -5.92
N THR A 76 19.35 7.77 -6.74
CA THR A 76 19.20 7.80 -8.21
C THR A 76 19.00 6.40 -8.79
N VAL A 77 19.76 5.40 -8.31
CA VAL A 77 19.58 3.98 -8.68
C VAL A 77 18.19 3.49 -8.27
N SER A 78 17.75 3.78 -7.03
CA SER A 78 16.40 3.42 -6.55
C SER A 78 15.32 3.99 -7.47
N GLY A 79 15.41 5.28 -7.82
CA GLY A 79 14.47 5.95 -8.72
C GLY A 79 14.48 5.40 -10.15
N ALA A 80 15.66 5.07 -10.69
CA ALA A 80 15.78 4.46 -12.01
C ALA A 80 15.10 3.07 -12.07
N PHE A 81 15.33 2.23 -11.04
CA PHE A 81 14.64 0.95 -10.90
C PHE A 81 13.14 1.10 -10.64
N ALA A 82 12.71 2.16 -9.93
CA ALA A 82 11.29 2.47 -9.75
C ALA A 82 10.60 2.83 -11.07
N VAL A 83 11.22 3.66 -11.92
CA VAL A 83 10.68 3.98 -13.26
C VAL A 83 10.63 2.73 -14.14
N LEU A 84 11.74 1.99 -14.23
CA LEU A 84 11.81 0.75 -15.02
C LEU A 84 10.74 -0.25 -14.57
N THR A 85 10.59 -0.44 -13.26
CA THR A 85 9.58 -1.34 -12.70
C THR A 85 8.18 -0.83 -12.93
N SER A 86 7.90 0.47 -12.74
CA SER A 86 6.58 1.05 -12.98
C SER A 86 6.10 0.79 -14.43
N LEU A 87 7.00 0.85 -15.41
CA LEU A 87 6.72 0.48 -16.80
C LEU A 87 6.48 -1.03 -16.96
N THR A 88 7.39 -1.89 -16.49
CA THR A 88 7.30 -3.35 -16.65
C THR A 88 6.12 -3.96 -15.89
N ILE A 89 5.88 -3.53 -14.66
CA ILE A 89 4.86 -4.06 -13.77
C ILE A 89 3.46 -3.68 -14.22
N THR A 90 3.28 -2.55 -14.91
CA THR A 90 1.98 -2.16 -15.48
C THR A 90 1.57 -3.11 -16.60
N SER A 91 2.52 -3.60 -17.40
CA SER A 91 2.28 -4.67 -18.38
C SER A 91 2.00 -6.00 -17.68
N LEU A 92 2.81 -6.39 -16.71
CA LEU A 92 2.71 -7.70 -16.03
C LEU A 92 1.47 -7.81 -15.11
N ALA A 93 1.04 -6.72 -14.48
CA ALA A 93 -0.17 -6.66 -13.64
C ALA A 93 -1.49 -6.75 -14.42
N GLY A 94 -1.44 -6.67 -15.76
CA GLY A 94 -2.52 -7.07 -16.64
C GLY A 94 -2.68 -8.60 -16.75
N ALA A 95 -1.58 -9.36 -16.58
CA ALA A 95 -1.54 -10.81 -16.74
C ALA A 95 -1.55 -11.59 -15.41
N MET A 96 -1.05 -11.00 -14.31
CA MET A 96 -0.94 -11.67 -13.00
C MET A 96 -2.04 -11.32 -12.00
N ASN A 97 -2.29 -12.26 -11.07
CA ASN A 97 -3.16 -12.04 -9.93
C ASN A 97 -2.62 -10.94 -9.00
N ARG A 98 -3.35 -9.82 -8.93
CA ARG A 98 -2.95 -8.61 -8.19
C ARG A 98 -2.63 -8.84 -6.70
N LYS A 99 -3.31 -9.77 -6.03
CA LYS A 99 -2.99 -10.17 -4.64
C LYS A 99 -1.59 -10.79 -4.51
N THR A 100 -1.24 -11.69 -5.43
CA THR A 100 0.07 -12.35 -5.46
C THR A 100 1.18 -11.34 -5.71
N LEU A 101 0.96 -10.39 -6.63
CA LEU A 101 1.91 -9.33 -6.92
C LEU A 101 2.14 -8.41 -5.70
N LEU A 102 1.08 -8.06 -4.97
CA LEU A 102 1.18 -7.24 -3.77
C LEU A 102 1.93 -7.95 -2.64
N LEU A 103 1.62 -9.23 -2.39
CA LEU A 103 2.36 -10.05 -1.43
C LEU A 103 3.84 -10.15 -1.82
N ALA A 104 4.15 -10.38 -3.10
CA ALA A 104 5.53 -10.43 -3.59
C ALA A 104 6.26 -9.10 -3.38
N LEU A 105 5.62 -7.95 -3.62
CA LEU A 105 6.20 -6.62 -3.36
C LEU A 105 6.45 -6.39 -1.86
N THR A 106 5.51 -6.77 -0.98
CA THR A 106 5.69 -6.66 0.48
C THR A 106 6.81 -7.58 0.99
N THR A 107 6.90 -8.82 0.51
CA THR A 107 8.01 -9.73 0.84
C THR A 107 9.35 -9.18 0.33
N LEU A 108 9.39 -8.65 -0.90
CA LEU A 108 10.58 -8.02 -1.47
C LEU A 108 11.02 -6.78 -0.69
N MET A 109 10.08 -6.02 -0.11
CA MET A 109 10.37 -4.88 0.78
C MET A 109 11.14 -5.33 2.03
N GLY A 110 10.66 -6.39 2.70
CA GLY A 110 11.33 -6.96 3.88
C GLY A 110 12.71 -7.54 3.55
N VAL A 111 12.82 -8.27 2.43
CA VAL A 111 14.10 -8.80 1.93
C VAL A 111 15.08 -7.67 1.59
N SER A 112 14.61 -6.59 0.97
CA SER A 112 15.39 -5.39 0.68
C SER A 112 15.96 -4.77 1.96
N GLY A 113 15.12 -4.56 2.98
CA GLY A 113 15.56 -4.05 4.29
C GLY A 113 16.63 -4.93 4.94
N ALA A 114 16.42 -6.25 4.95
CA ALA A 114 17.39 -7.21 5.47
C ALA A 114 18.73 -7.20 4.70
N ILE A 115 18.70 -7.10 3.36
CA ILE A 115 19.92 -6.98 2.53
C ILE A 115 20.68 -5.70 2.87
N VAL A 116 19.98 -4.56 3.05
CA VAL A 116 20.62 -3.29 3.42
C VAL A 116 21.21 -3.37 4.84
N ALA A 117 20.47 -3.90 5.82
CA ALA A 117 20.93 -4.06 7.20
C ALA A 117 22.15 -5.00 7.32
N MET A 118 22.21 -6.02 6.46
CA MET A 118 23.31 -6.99 6.42
C MET A 118 24.43 -6.61 5.45
N ALA A 119 24.32 -5.51 4.69
CA ALA A 119 25.29 -5.14 3.64
C ALA A 119 26.73 -5.01 4.20
N PRO A 120 27.70 -5.83 3.73
CA PRO A 120 29.10 -5.66 4.07
C PRO A 120 29.77 -4.56 3.24
N ASP A 121 29.34 -4.39 1.98
CA ASP A 121 29.94 -3.47 1.01
C ASP A 121 28.88 -2.55 0.37
N TYR A 122 29.35 -1.44 -0.23
CA TYR A 122 28.53 -0.50 -1.00
C TYR A 122 27.76 -1.15 -2.16
N LEU A 123 28.30 -2.23 -2.76
CA LEU A 123 27.60 -3.01 -3.79
C LEU A 123 26.35 -3.72 -3.24
N THR A 124 26.44 -4.36 -2.07
CA THR A 124 25.29 -5.02 -1.44
C THR A 124 24.24 -4.00 -0.99
N PHE A 125 24.70 -2.85 -0.48
CA PHE A 125 23.83 -1.70 -0.21
C PHE A 125 23.09 -1.23 -1.48
N MET A 126 23.79 -1.05 -2.60
CA MET A 126 23.18 -0.72 -3.89
C MET A 126 22.16 -1.76 -4.37
N VAL A 127 22.42 -3.07 -4.19
CA VAL A 127 21.47 -4.14 -4.55
C VAL A 127 20.18 -4.04 -3.73
N GLY A 128 20.29 -3.82 -2.41
CA GLY A 128 19.13 -3.53 -1.57
C GLY A 128 18.37 -2.28 -2.05
N ARG A 129 19.08 -1.21 -2.40
CA ARG A 129 18.48 0.02 -2.95
C ARG A 129 17.85 -0.16 -4.34
N ALA A 130 18.36 -1.05 -5.18
CA ALA A 130 17.68 -1.44 -6.41
C ALA A 130 16.35 -2.16 -6.11
N PHE A 131 16.33 -3.09 -5.15
CA PHE A 131 15.11 -3.78 -4.74
C PHE A 131 14.05 -2.86 -4.13
N ILE A 132 14.41 -1.90 -3.25
CA ILE A 132 13.42 -0.94 -2.76
C ILE A 132 12.85 -0.08 -3.90
N GLY A 133 13.69 0.30 -4.88
CA GLY A 133 13.25 0.93 -6.13
C GLY A 133 12.18 0.12 -6.87
N VAL A 134 12.41 -1.18 -7.07
CA VAL A 134 11.43 -2.11 -7.65
C VAL A 134 10.12 -2.11 -6.84
N VAL A 135 10.20 -2.15 -5.50
CA VAL A 135 9.02 -2.11 -4.63
C VAL A 135 8.25 -0.78 -4.77
N ILE A 136 8.94 0.36 -4.78
CA ILE A 136 8.36 1.70 -4.99
C ILE A 136 7.60 1.75 -6.32
N GLY A 137 8.26 1.41 -7.42
CA GLY A 137 7.67 1.42 -8.77
C GLY A 137 6.47 0.47 -8.89
N GLY A 138 6.58 -0.72 -8.29
CA GLY A 138 5.51 -1.70 -8.20
C GLY A 138 4.30 -1.21 -7.40
N PHE A 139 4.55 -0.60 -6.25
CA PHE A 139 3.49 -0.10 -5.37
C PHE A 139 2.72 1.05 -6.03
N TRP A 140 3.41 2.04 -6.62
CA TRP A 140 2.75 3.18 -7.26
C TRP A 140 1.82 2.75 -8.38
N SER A 141 2.26 1.88 -9.30
CA SER A 141 1.41 1.34 -10.37
C SER A 141 0.22 0.52 -9.84
N MET A 142 0.36 -0.12 -8.68
CA MET A 142 -0.70 -0.95 -8.07
C MET A 142 -1.64 -0.18 -7.13
N SER A 143 -1.27 1.01 -6.66
CA SER A 143 -1.99 1.78 -5.64
C SER A 143 -3.47 2.03 -6.01
N ALA A 144 -3.73 2.60 -7.20
CA ALA A 144 -5.07 2.84 -7.72
C ALA A 144 -5.83 1.52 -7.99
N ALA A 145 -5.14 0.51 -8.51
CA ALA A 145 -5.69 -0.82 -8.78
C ALA A 145 -6.14 -1.55 -7.50
N MET A 146 -5.54 -1.22 -6.35
CA MET A 146 -5.91 -1.73 -5.03
C MET A 146 -6.98 -0.89 -4.34
N ALA A 147 -6.92 0.44 -4.44
CA ALA A 147 -8.01 1.30 -3.95
C ALA A 147 -9.36 0.85 -4.53
N MET A 148 -9.45 0.64 -5.85
CA MET A 148 -10.66 0.14 -6.55
C MET A 148 -11.11 -1.28 -6.16
N ARG A 149 -10.30 -2.05 -5.41
CA ARG A 149 -10.65 -3.39 -4.91
C ARG A 149 -10.92 -3.45 -3.41
N LEU A 150 -10.36 -2.51 -2.64
CA LEU A 150 -10.52 -2.44 -1.19
C LEU A 150 -11.75 -1.63 -0.79
N VAL A 151 -12.14 -0.63 -1.58
CA VAL A 151 -13.31 0.23 -1.29
C VAL A 151 -14.22 0.39 -2.52
N PRO A 152 -15.52 0.70 -2.33
CA PRO A 152 -16.42 1.05 -3.42
C PRO A 152 -15.90 2.23 -4.25
N ILE A 153 -16.31 2.32 -5.52
CA ILE A 153 -15.84 3.35 -6.47
C ILE A 153 -15.99 4.78 -5.92
N SER A 154 -17.05 5.06 -5.17
CA SER A 154 -17.30 6.34 -4.50
C SER A 154 -16.27 6.72 -3.44
N GLU A 155 -15.61 5.74 -2.82
CA GLU A 155 -14.61 5.94 -1.76
C GLU A 155 -13.15 5.80 -2.26
N VAL A 156 -12.93 5.44 -3.53
CA VAL A 156 -11.57 5.37 -4.11
C VAL A 156 -10.76 6.66 -3.94
N PRO A 157 -11.31 7.88 -4.15
CA PRO A 157 -10.59 9.13 -3.88
C PRO A 157 -10.20 9.28 -2.40
N LYS A 158 -11.02 8.78 -1.48
CA LYS A 158 -10.79 8.83 -0.03
C LYS A 158 -9.70 7.85 0.40
N ALA A 159 -9.66 6.65 -0.19
CA ALA A 159 -8.55 5.71 -0.01
C ALA A 159 -7.22 6.26 -0.55
N LEU A 160 -7.22 6.87 -1.74
CA LEU A 160 -6.04 7.53 -2.31
C LEU A 160 -5.58 8.73 -1.47
N SER A 161 -6.51 9.50 -0.90
CA SER A 161 -6.19 10.58 0.06
C SER A 161 -5.48 10.03 1.30
N ILE A 162 -5.94 8.91 1.86
CA ILE A 162 -5.30 8.24 3.01
C ILE A 162 -3.90 7.67 2.66
N PHE A 163 -3.69 7.18 1.44
CA PHE A 163 -2.35 6.76 0.99
C PHE A 163 -1.38 7.94 0.90
N ASN A 164 -1.85 9.08 0.35
CA ASN A 164 -1.07 10.31 0.30
C ASN A 164 -0.83 10.90 1.70
N GLY A 165 -1.79 10.77 2.62
CA GLY A 165 -1.62 11.12 4.03
C GLY A 165 -0.54 10.27 4.71
N GLY A 166 -0.50 8.96 4.42
CA GLY A 166 0.56 8.06 4.89
C GLY A 166 1.94 8.46 4.35
N ASN A 167 2.03 8.79 3.05
CA ASN A 167 3.26 9.32 2.44
C ASN A 167 3.73 10.63 3.09
N ALA A 168 2.83 11.61 3.24
CA ALA A 168 3.14 12.89 3.87
C ALA A 168 3.55 12.75 5.35
N LEU A 169 2.92 11.84 6.09
CA LEU A 169 3.32 11.54 7.46
C LEU A 169 4.70 10.87 7.53
N ALA A 170 5.01 9.98 6.58
CA ALA A 170 6.30 9.31 6.48
C ALA A 170 7.44 10.28 6.14
N THR A 171 7.28 11.19 5.19
CA THR A 171 8.33 12.17 4.86
C THR A 171 8.64 13.14 6.01
N VAL A 172 7.68 13.39 6.91
CA VAL A 172 7.87 14.20 8.12
C VAL A 172 8.50 13.40 9.27
N ILE A 173 8.06 12.15 9.50
CA ILE A 173 8.52 11.34 10.65
C ILE A 173 9.82 10.56 10.35
N ALA A 174 10.04 10.12 9.11
CA ALA A 174 11.18 9.26 8.78
C ALA A 174 12.55 9.91 8.96
N PRO A 175 12.79 11.19 8.60
CA PRO A 175 14.09 11.81 8.85
C PRO A 175 14.47 11.90 10.35
N PRO A 176 13.61 12.40 11.26
CA PRO A 176 13.96 12.41 12.69
C PRO A 176 13.98 11.00 13.31
N LEU A 177 13.09 10.09 12.90
CA LEU A 177 13.09 8.72 13.41
C LEU A 177 14.32 7.92 12.95
N GLY A 178 14.72 8.07 11.68
CA GLY A 178 15.91 7.44 11.12
C GLY A 178 17.21 7.96 11.76
N SER A 179 17.30 9.27 11.99
CA SER A 179 18.40 9.88 12.75
C SER A 179 18.45 9.37 14.20
N TYR A 180 17.31 9.32 14.89
CA TYR A 180 17.21 8.82 16.27
C TYR A 180 17.60 7.33 16.39
N LEU A 181 17.06 6.47 15.53
CA LEU A 181 17.41 5.05 15.48
C LEU A 181 18.89 4.86 15.12
N GLY A 182 19.40 5.57 14.12
CA GLY A 182 20.80 5.53 13.73
C GLY A 182 21.77 5.96 14.82
N ALA A 183 21.38 6.91 15.67
CA ALA A 183 22.18 7.35 16.82
C ALA A 183 22.22 6.31 17.97
N ILE A 184 21.23 5.44 18.10
CA ILE A 184 21.10 4.48 19.22
C ILE A 184 21.55 3.07 18.84
N VAL A 185 21.06 2.54 17.71
CA VAL A 185 21.32 1.16 17.26
C VAL A 185 22.25 1.09 16.02
N GLY A 186 22.77 2.23 15.58
CA GLY A 186 23.54 2.33 14.34
C GLY A 186 22.66 2.20 13.09
N TRP A 187 23.22 2.56 11.93
CA TRP A 187 22.48 2.52 10.67
C TRP A 187 21.96 1.11 10.33
N ARG A 188 22.75 0.06 10.64
CA ARG A 188 22.40 -1.35 10.41
C ARG A 188 21.21 -1.80 11.25
N GLY A 189 21.19 -1.42 12.54
CA GLY A 189 20.10 -1.72 13.44
C GLY A 189 18.81 -0.98 13.07
N ALA A 190 18.93 0.25 12.58
CA ALA A 190 17.79 1.03 12.10
C ALA A 190 17.08 0.34 10.92
N PHE A 191 17.80 -0.26 9.96
CA PHE A 191 17.19 -1.01 8.85
C PHE A 191 16.57 -2.37 9.23
N PHE A 192 16.79 -2.86 10.45
CA PHE A 192 16.19 -4.09 10.97
C PHE A 192 14.82 -3.86 11.65
N VAL A 193 14.44 -2.60 11.91
CA VAL A 193 13.24 -2.16 12.65
C VAL A 193 12.15 -1.66 11.70
#